data_AF-A0A2E7HGW3-F1
#
_entry.id   AF-A0A2E7HGW3-F1
#
_cell.length_a   1.000
_cell.length_b   1.000
_cell.length_c   1.000
_cell.angle_alpha   90.00
_cell.angle_beta   90.00
_cell.angle_gamma   90.00
#
_symmetry.space_group_name_H-M   'P 1'
#
loop_
_entity.id
_entity.type
_entity.pdbx_description
1 polymer ?
#
loop_
_entity_poly.entity_id
_entity_poly.type
_entity_poly.pdbx_seq_one_letter_code
_entity_poly.pdbx_strand_id
1 'polypeptide(L)'
;MIRPFGYCADISRTYHCGPGKPSARQRDMYRIAHEEILHNTALLKAGVTLYEIAPKAWKVPAQYQENCYPFIAHGVGLCDEWPNCYTPDVLATQD
;
A
#
# COMPACT_ATOMS: atom_id res chain seq x y z
N MET A 1 13.10 -6.65 3.76
CA MET A 1 14.20 -7.20 4.58
C MET A 1 14.34 -8.69 4.30
N ILE A 2 15.54 -9.21 4.03
CA ILE A 2 15.75 -10.65 3.83
C ILE A 2 15.93 -11.34 5.19
N ARG A 3 15.08 -12.33 5.47
CA ARG A 3 15.03 -13.10 6.72
C ARG A 3 15.81 -14.43 6.59
N PRO A 4 15.98 -15.21 7.67
CA PRO A 4 16.54 -16.55 7.58
C PRO A 4 15.85 -17.38 6.50
N PHE A 5 16.61 -18.29 5.88
CA PHE A 5 16.18 -19.08 4.71
C PHE A 5 16.00 -18.27 3.41
N GLY A 6 16.38 -16.99 3.38
CA GLY A 6 16.41 -16.19 2.15
C GLY A 6 15.08 -15.56 1.74
N TYR A 7 14.01 -15.75 2.53
CA TYR A 7 12.70 -15.15 2.25
C TYR A 7 12.65 -13.68 2.68
N CYS A 8 12.04 -12.84 1.84
CA CYS A 8 11.79 -11.44 2.13
C CYS A 8 10.58 -11.30 3.05
N ALA A 9 10.72 -10.45 4.06
CA ALA A 9 9.59 -9.79 4.69
C ALA A 9 9.71 -8.31 4.41
N ASP A 10 8.78 -7.80 3.60
CA ASP A 10 8.66 -6.39 3.33
C ASP A 10 7.54 -5.79 4.16
N ILE A 11 7.91 -4.93 5.11
CA ILE A 11 6.97 -4.29 6.04
C ILE A 11 7.40 -2.85 6.27
N SER A 12 6.43 -1.95 6.24
CA SER A 12 6.62 -0.54 6.59
C SER A 12 5.88 -0.20 7.87
N ARG A 13 6.50 0.60 8.74
CA ARG A 13 5.90 1.14 9.97
C ARG A 13 6.36 2.58 10.17
N THR A 14 5.48 3.40 10.73
CA THR A 14 5.77 4.79 11.07
C THR A 14 5.60 4.97 12.58
N TYR A 15 6.63 5.52 13.23
CA TYR A 15 6.64 5.77 14.66
C TYR A 15 6.79 7.27 14.93
N HIS A 16 6.08 7.77 15.94
CA HIS A 16 6.32 9.10 16.49
C HIS A 16 7.37 9.01 17.59
N CYS A 17 8.52 9.67 17.41
CA CYS A 17 9.66 9.57 18.32
C CYS A 17 9.73 10.68 19.39
N GLY A 18 8.71 11.53 19.50
CA GLY A 18 8.57 12.49 20.59
C GLY A 18 9.53 13.70 20.57
N PRO A 19 9.57 14.47 21.68
CA PRO A 19 8.73 14.31 22.88
C PRO A 19 7.25 14.71 22.63
N GLY A 20 6.34 14.18 23.45
CA GLY A 20 4.92 14.56 23.43
C GLY A 20 4.01 13.64 22.61
N LYS A 21 2.83 14.14 22.24
CA LYS A 21 1.84 13.43 21.41
C LYS A 21 2.03 13.81 19.93
N PRO A 22 1.77 12.88 18.99
CA PRO A 22 1.74 13.23 17.57
C PRO A 22 0.68 14.30 17.32
N SER A 23 0.97 15.24 16.41
CA SER A 23 0.07 16.31 16.03
C SER A 23 -1.22 15.75 15.41
N ALA A 24 -2.29 16.57 15.35
CA ALA A 24 -3.53 16.16 14.69
C ALA A 24 -3.28 15.68 13.25
N ARG A 25 -2.49 16.45 12.48
CA ARG A 25 -2.07 16.09 11.13
C ARG A 25 -1.33 14.75 11.06
N GLN A 26 -0.40 14.47 11.98
CA GLN A 26 0.32 13.19 12.00
C GLN A 26 -0.63 12.01 12.25
N ARG A 27 -1.57 12.16 13.18
CA ARG A 27 -2.58 11.12 13.45
C ARG A 27 -3.51 10.93 12.27
N ASP A 28 -3.93 12.00 11.62
CA ASP A 28 -4.80 11.94 10.44
C ASP A 28 -4.11 11.25 9.27
N MET A 29 -2.84 11.56 8.99
CA MET A 29 -2.07 10.88 7.95
C MET A 29 -1.90 9.39 8.26
N TYR A 30 -1.58 9.04 9.51
CA TYR A 30 -1.45 7.63 9.92
C TYR A 30 -2.78 6.89 9.77
N ARG A 31 -3.90 7.51 10.18
CA ARG A 31 -5.24 6.95 10.02
C ARG A 31 -5.55 6.66 8.56
N ILE A 32 -5.30 7.61 7.66
CA ILE A 32 -5.57 7.47 6.22
C ILE A 32 -4.73 6.32 5.63
N ALA A 33 -3.43 6.25 5.93
CA ALA A 33 -2.56 5.18 5.44
C ALA A 33 -3.00 3.80 5.98
N HIS A 34 -3.47 3.73 7.23
CA HIS A 34 -3.96 2.49 7.81
C HIS A 34 -5.29 2.04 7.19
N GLU A 35 -6.22 2.97 6.95
CA GLU A 35 -7.49 2.71 6.25
C GLU A 35 -7.26 2.20 4.83
N GLU A 36 -6.34 2.80 4.09
CA GLU A 36 -5.95 2.37 2.74
C GLU A 36 -5.48 0.90 2.73
N ILE A 37 -4.55 0.53 3.61
CA ILE A 37 -4.02 -0.83 3.70
C ILE A 37 -5.14 -1.82 4.03
N LEU A 38 -5.99 -1.51 5.01
CA LEU A 38 -7.08 -2.41 5.41
C LEU A 38 -8.13 -2.57 4.30
N HIS A 39 -8.49 -1.48 3.63
CA HIS A 39 -9.44 -1.52 2.51
C HIS A 39 -8.90 -2.37 1.36
N ASN A 40 -7.66 -2.11 0.92
CA ASN A 40 -7.05 -2.84 -0.19
C ASN A 40 -6.84 -4.33 0.16
N THR A 41 -6.44 -4.63 1.39
CA THR A 41 -6.27 -6.02 1.86
C THR A 41 -7.59 -6.79 1.80
N ALA A 42 -8.72 -6.15 2.13
CA ALA A 42 -10.03 -6.79 2.09
C ALA A 42 -10.51 -7.17 0.67
N LEU A 43 -9.90 -6.62 -0.38
CA LEU A 43 -10.20 -6.98 -1.77
C LEU A 43 -9.51 -8.28 -2.20
N LEU A 44 -8.45 -8.69 -1.50
CA LEU A 44 -7.64 -9.85 -1.85
C LEU A 44 -8.36 -11.14 -1.43
N LYS A 45 -8.68 -11.98 -2.42
CA LYS A 45 -9.26 -13.32 -2.21
C LYS A 45 -8.81 -14.27 -3.32
N ALA A 46 -8.88 -15.57 -3.08
CA ALA A 46 -8.61 -16.53 -4.15
C ALA A 46 -9.58 -16.34 -5.32
N GLY A 47 -9.05 -16.38 -6.55
CA GLY A 47 -9.84 -16.34 -7.79
C GLY A 47 -10.16 -14.94 -8.34
N VAL A 48 -9.70 -13.84 -7.74
CA VAL A 48 -9.77 -12.51 -8.37
C VAL A 48 -8.53 -12.22 -9.21
N THR A 49 -8.72 -11.37 -10.22
CA THR A 49 -7.65 -10.83 -11.05
C THR A 49 -7.23 -9.43 -10.58
N LEU A 50 -6.03 -9.00 -10.96
CA LEU A 50 -5.54 -7.64 -10.67
C LEU A 50 -6.44 -6.57 -11.28
N TYR A 51 -6.98 -6.83 -12.48
CA TYR A 51 -7.92 -5.96 -13.18
C TYR A 51 -9.25 -5.80 -12.44
N GLU A 52 -9.67 -6.78 -11.64
CA GLU A 52 -10.87 -6.68 -10.81
C GLU A 52 -10.63 -5.99 -9.46
N ILE A 53 -9.38 -6.01 -8.97
CA ILE A 53 -8.99 -5.39 -7.70
C ILE A 53 -8.76 -3.89 -7.91
N ALA A 54 -7.94 -3.51 -8.89
CA ALA A 54 -7.44 -2.14 -8.98
C ALA A 54 -8.52 -1.05 -9.09
N PRO A 55 -9.62 -1.22 -9.85
CA PRO A 55 -10.71 -0.23 -9.89
C PRO A 55 -11.45 -0.07 -8.56
N LYS A 56 -11.36 -1.05 -7.66
CA LYS A 56 -12.01 -1.06 -6.33
C LYS A 56 -11.06 -0.61 -5.22
N ALA A 57 -9.79 -0.40 -5.53
CA ALA A 57 -8.79 0.01 -4.58
C ALA A 57 -9.12 1.37 -3.98
N TRP A 58 -8.54 1.62 -2.80
CA TRP A 58 -8.70 2.87 -2.09
C TRP A 58 -8.23 4.04 -2.94
N LYS A 59 -9.04 5.10 -3.00
CA LYS A 59 -8.69 6.32 -3.72
C LYS A 59 -7.93 7.26 -2.79
N VAL A 60 -6.65 7.45 -3.07
CA VAL A 60 -5.80 8.36 -2.30
C VAL A 60 -6.37 9.79 -2.39
N PRO A 61 -6.56 10.49 -1.25
CA PRO A 61 -7.03 11.87 -1.26
C PRO A 61 -6.13 12.79 -2.09
N ALA A 62 -6.73 13.74 -2.83
CA ALA A 62 -6.03 14.60 -3.80
C ALA A 62 -4.74 15.24 -3.26
N GLN A 63 -4.74 15.70 -2.01
CA GLN A 63 -3.58 16.31 -1.35
C GLN A 63 -2.36 15.39 -1.16
N TYR A 64 -2.51 14.07 -1.36
CA TYR A 64 -1.45 13.07 -1.20
C TYR A 64 -1.09 12.36 -2.51
N GLN A 65 -1.81 12.61 -3.60
CA GLN A 65 -1.62 11.90 -4.88
C GLN A 65 -0.24 12.11 -5.51
N GLU A 66 0.33 13.32 -5.37
CA GLU A 66 1.65 13.63 -5.95
C GLU A 66 2.77 12.73 -5.40
N ASN A 67 2.66 12.30 -4.14
CA ASN A 67 3.67 11.52 -3.44
C ASN A 67 3.17 10.12 -3.03
N CYS A 68 2.08 9.64 -3.63
CA CYS A 68 1.55 8.32 -3.30
C CYS A 68 2.39 7.21 -3.93
N TYR A 69 2.35 6.04 -3.31
CA TYR A 69 3.00 4.86 -3.88
C TYR A 69 2.24 4.41 -5.14
N PRO A 70 2.91 4.00 -6.22
CA PRO A 70 2.25 3.70 -7.50
C PRO A 70 1.54 2.34 -7.55
N PHE A 71 1.67 1.53 -6.49
CA PHE A 71 1.11 0.20 -6.37
C PHE A 71 0.30 0.05 -5.09
N ILE A 72 -0.76 -0.76 -5.13
CA ILE A 72 -1.56 -1.11 -3.95
C ILE A 72 -1.12 -2.44 -3.33
N ALA A 73 -0.45 -3.30 -4.10
CA ALA A 73 0.12 -4.56 -3.66
C ALA A 73 1.21 -5.03 -4.64
N HIS A 74 2.18 -5.79 -4.14
CA HIS A 74 3.09 -6.58 -4.98
C HIS A 74 3.35 -7.97 -4.39
N GLY A 75 3.87 -8.89 -5.20
CA GLY A 75 4.34 -10.19 -4.74
C GLY A 75 5.59 -10.07 -3.88
N VAL A 76 5.74 -10.97 -2.92
CA VAL A 76 6.94 -11.06 -2.07
C VAL A 76 7.32 -12.52 -1.87
N GLY A 77 8.59 -12.84 -2.13
CA GLY A 77 9.15 -14.20 -2.05
C GLY A 77 10.58 -14.15 -1.53
N LEU A 78 11.57 -14.33 -2.40
CA LEU A 78 13.00 -14.10 -2.08
C LEU A 78 13.34 -12.61 -2.07
N CYS A 79 12.62 -11.82 -2.86
CA CYS A 79 12.63 -10.36 -2.86
C CYS A 79 11.23 -9.86 -3.26
N ASP A 80 11.13 -8.62 -3.72
CA ASP A 80 9.92 -8.13 -4.38
C ASP A 80 9.77 -8.89 -5.70
N GLU A 81 8.58 -9.41 -5.95
CA GLU A 81 8.28 -10.34 -7.04
C GLU A 81 6.96 -9.97 -7.73
N TRP A 82 6.73 -10.56 -8.90
CA TRP A 82 5.44 -10.47 -9.58
C TRP A 82 4.32 -11.13 -8.74
N PRO A 83 3.08 -10.61 -8.77
CA PRO A 83 2.56 -9.50 -9.57
C PRO A 83 2.74 -8.13 -8.94
N ASN A 84 2.72 -7.09 -9.77
CA ASN A 84 2.49 -5.72 -9.33
C ASN A 84 1.03 -5.34 -9.58
N CYS A 85 0.32 -4.94 -8.53
CA CYS A 85 -1.04 -4.39 -8.63
C CYS A 85 -0.94 -2.87 -8.55
N TYR A 86 -1.03 -2.21 -9.69
CA TYR A 86 -0.96 -0.76 -9.81
C TYR A 86 -2.22 -0.08 -9.25
N THR A 87 -2.07 1.18 -8.81
CA THR A 87 -3.24 2.01 -8.51
C THR A 87 -4.07 2.26 -9.78
N PRO A 88 -5.39 2.50 -9.66
CA PRO A 88 -6.24 2.76 -10.82
C PRO A 88 -5.75 3.94 -11.67
N ASP A 89 -5.18 4.97 -11.02
CA ASP A 89 -4.67 6.16 -11.70
C ASP A 89 -3.46 5.83 -12.60
N VAL A 90 -2.59 4.94 -12.13
CA VAL A 90 -1.41 4.50 -12.91
C VAL A 90 -1.81 3.51 -14.00
N LEU A 91 -2.74 2.58 -13.74
CA LEU A 91 -3.23 1.66 -14.77
C LEU A 91 -3.85 2.38 -15.95
N ALA A 92 -4.61 3.45 -15.69
CA ALA A 92 -5.24 4.26 -16.74
C ALA A 92 -4.24 4.97 -17.66
N THR A 93 -2.95 4.99 -17.30
CA THR A 93 -1.86 5.62 -18.09
C THR A 93 -0.99 4.63 -18.85
N GLN A 94 -1.27 3.32 -18.76
CA GLN A 94 -0.49 2.26 -19.40
C GLN A 94 -1.12 1.71 -20.71
N ASP A 95 -2.26 2.27 -21.13
CA ASP A 95 -2.90 2.06 -22.44
C ASP A 95 -2.51 3.16 -23.44
#